data_AF-A0AAW2MQN5-F1
#
_entry.id   AF-A0AAW2MQN5-F1
#
_cell.length_a   1.000
_cell.length_b   1.000
_cell.length_c   1.000
_cell.angle_alpha   90.00
_cell.angle_beta   90.00
_cell.angle_gamma   90.00
#
_symmetry.space_group_name_H-M   'P 1'
#
loop_
_entity.id
_entity.type
_entity.pdbx_description
1 polymer ?
#
loop_
_entity_poly.entity_id
_entity_poly.type
_entity_poly.pdbx_seq_one_letter_code
_entity_poly.pdbx_strand_id
1 'polypeptide(L)'
;MGIIEIEHPPSFYPKLLCRKLMVKNRRISLGGKHTIKTRMMSSAIPLESFRWDLQKISATAANELLTFILADPGDALLIPTPYYPGFDRDLRWRTGVNIVPVHCDSSNDFDITAEALEAAYREAESKNIKVRGMLITNPSNPLGITIKRSTLEDILDFVTQKNIHLVSDEIFSGSAFSSEDFVSVAEIVEARNYEDSERGHIVYSLSKDLGLPGFRVGAIYSYNDKVVTTARRMSSFTLISSQTQHPLGSDALRQKLHRKLHKN
;
A
#
# COMPACT_ATOMS: atom_id res chain seq x y z
N MET A 1 -30.07 16.93 31.46
CA MET A 1 -30.11 16.54 30.04
C MET A 1 -29.27 15.27 29.93
N GLY A 2 -29.93 14.12 30.06
CA GLY A 2 -29.28 12.82 30.18
C GLY A 2 -29.02 12.20 28.80
N ILE A 3 -27.86 11.57 28.65
CA ILE A 3 -27.51 10.76 27.49
C ILE A 3 -28.27 9.43 27.64
N ILE A 4 -29.01 9.05 26.61
CA ILE A 4 -29.72 7.77 26.55
C ILE A 4 -28.70 6.70 26.19
N GLU A 5 -28.32 5.87 27.16
CA GLU A 5 -27.65 4.60 26.92
C GLU A 5 -28.70 3.58 26.43
N ILE A 6 -28.44 2.97 25.28
CA ILE A 6 -29.22 1.83 24.80
C ILE A 6 -28.50 0.57 25.24
N GLU A 7 -29.05 -0.12 26.25
CA GLU A 7 -28.64 -1.46 26.66
C GLU A 7 -29.02 -2.49 25.58
N HIS A 8 -28.09 -3.41 25.28
CA HIS A 8 -28.37 -4.64 24.53
C HIS A 8 -28.13 -5.88 25.42
N PRO A 9 -28.96 -6.93 25.30
CA PRO A 9 -29.02 -8.03 26.26
C PRO A 9 -27.78 -8.97 26.20
N PRO A 10 -27.40 -9.60 27.33
CA PRO A 10 -26.17 -10.38 27.44
C PRO A 10 -26.41 -11.86 27.11
N SER A 11 -26.14 -12.28 25.87
CA SER A 11 -25.98 -13.72 25.57
C SER A 11 -25.25 -13.97 24.24
N PHE A 12 -23.91 -13.90 24.24
CA PHE A 12 -23.03 -14.81 23.48
C PHE A 12 -21.55 -14.45 23.75
N TYR A 13 -21.01 -14.93 24.87
CA TYR A 13 -19.56 -15.01 25.08
C TYR A 13 -19.19 -16.49 25.20
N PRO A 14 -18.15 -16.95 24.48
CA PRO A 14 -17.23 -17.92 25.05
C PRO A 14 -16.08 -17.14 25.68
N LYS A 15 -16.15 -16.97 27.01
CA LYS A 15 -14.96 -16.76 27.83
C LYS A 15 -14.11 -18.03 27.71
N LEU A 16 -12.96 -17.96 27.06
CA LEU A 16 -11.73 -18.62 27.51
C LEU A 16 -10.55 -18.12 26.67
N LEU A 17 -9.44 -17.80 27.36
CA LEU A 17 -8.09 -17.67 26.83
C LEU A 17 -7.57 -16.30 26.35
N CYS A 18 -7.77 -15.25 27.16
CA CYS A 18 -6.71 -14.27 27.39
C CYS A 18 -5.65 -14.87 28.34
N ARG A 19 -4.58 -15.49 27.81
CA ARG A 19 -3.23 -15.52 28.41
C ARG A 19 -2.28 -16.42 27.59
N LYS A 20 -1.28 -15.80 26.96
CA LYS A 20 -0.01 -16.36 26.43
C LYS A 20 -0.16 -17.40 25.30
N LEU A 21 0.78 -17.36 24.33
CA LEU A 21 0.88 -18.12 23.06
C LEU A 21 0.15 -17.39 21.91
N MET A 22 0.76 -16.88 20.84
CA MET A 22 2.00 -17.23 20.15
C MET A 22 2.70 -15.97 19.60
N VAL A 23 3.69 -15.47 20.35
CA VAL A 23 4.97 -15.05 19.74
C VAL A 23 5.77 -16.35 19.59
N LYS A 24 6.40 -16.55 18.43
CA LYS A 24 7.11 -17.75 17.94
C LYS A 24 6.25 -18.82 17.26
N ASN A 25 6.64 -19.11 16.02
CA ASN A 25 6.32 -20.29 15.21
C ASN A 25 4.92 -20.43 14.62
N ARG A 26 4.66 -19.67 13.54
CA ARG A 26 4.17 -20.28 12.28
C ARG A 26 4.84 -19.60 11.09
N ARG A 27 5.97 -20.16 10.65
CA ARG A 27 6.33 -20.14 9.21
C ARG A 27 5.21 -20.89 8.51
N ILE A 28 4.26 -20.17 7.93
CA ILE A 28 3.37 -20.77 6.95
C ILE A 28 4.21 -20.87 5.67
N SER A 29 4.70 -22.07 5.39
CA SER A 29 5.18 -22.42 4.06
C SER A 29 4.03 -22.21 3.08
N LEU A 30 4.13 -21.20 2.22
CA LEU A 30 3.16 -20.88 1.18
C LEU A 30 3.79 -21.23 -0.17
N GLY A 31 3.56 -22.46 -0.63
CA GLY A 31 3.75 -22.78 -2.04
C GLY A 31 2.61 -22.15 -2.85
N GLY A 32 2.92 -21.12 -3.64
CA GLY A 32 2.00 -20.57 -4.64
C GLY A 32 2.09 -19.05 -4.79
N LYS A 33 2.16 -18.57 -6.04
CA LYS A 33 2.15 -17.15 -6.45
C LYS A 33 0.89 -16.46 -5.92
N HIS A 34 0.94 -15.81 -4.76
CA HIS A 34 -0.22 -15.13 -4.15
C HIS A 34 0.07 -13.63 -4.00
N THR A 35 -0.35 -12.86 -5.00
CA THR A 35 -0.32 -11.39 -5.00
C THR A 35 -1.20 -10.80 -3.89
N ILE A 36 -0.99 -9.53 -3.53
CA ILE A 36 -1.87 -8.78 -2.60
C ILE A 36 -3.31 -8.75 -3.09
N LYS A 37 -3.51 -8.72 -4.42
CA LYS A 37 -4.81 -8.90 -5.07
C LYS A 37 -5.48 -10.20 -4.61
N THR A 38 -4.74 -11.31 -4.62
CA THR A 38 -5.19 -12.60 -4.07
C THR A 38 -5.38 -12.52 -2.56
N ARG A 39 -4.54 -11.85 -1.77
CA ARG A 39 -4.79 -11.70 -0.32
C ARG A 39 -6.01 -10.83 0.05
N MET A 40 -6.32 -9.82 -0.76
CA MET A 40 -7.52 -9.00 -0.58
C MET A 40 -8.80 -9.73 -0.98
N MET A 41 -8.71 -10.70 -1.90
CA MET A 41 -9.86 -11.32 -2.56
C MET A 41 -10.04 -12.82 -2.31
N SER A 42 -8.99 -13.52 -1.84
CA SER A 42 -8.89 -14.97 -1.65
C SER A 42 -8.26 -15.27 -0.28
N SER A 43 -9.08 -15.77 0.64
CA SER A 43 -8.87 -17.07 1.31
C SER A 43 -9.73 -17.18 2.57
N ALA A 44 -10.59 -18.21 2.58
CA ALA A 44 -10.92 -19.17 3.64
C ALA A 44 -10.67 -18.85 5.14
N ILE A 45 -10.77 -17.60 5.55
CA ILE A 45 -10.70 -17.16 6.94
C ILE A 45 -12.03 -16.46 7.21
N PRO A 46 -12.81 -16.89 8.23
CA PRO A 46 -14.02 -16.18 8.65
C PRO A 46 -13.73 -14.69 8.72
N LEU A 47 -14.63 -13.86 8.18
CA LEU A 47 -14.48 -12.39 8.12
C LEU A 47 -14.17 -11.73 9.48
N GLU A 48 -14.35 -12.46 10.58
CA GLU A 48 -14.05 -12.11 11.96
C GLU A 48 -12.59 -12.37 12.38
N SER A 49 -11.83 -13.13 11.59
CA SER A 49 -10.45 -13.58 11.89
C SER A 49 -9.38 -13.03 10.94
N PHE A 50 -9.78 -12.30 9.88
CA PHE A 50 -8.89 -11.37 9.19
C PHE A 50 -8.84 -10.07 10.00
N ARG A 51 -7.67 -9.70 10.51
CA ARG A 51 -7.44 -8.32 10.97
C ARG A 51 -7.60 -7.41 9.75
N TRP A 52 -8.73 -6.72 9.67
CA TRP A 52 -8.96 -5.58 8.77
C TRP A 52 -8.11 -4.38 9.19
N ASP A 53 -6.79 -4.56 9.27
CA ASP A 53 -5.82 -3.47 9.45
C ASP A 53 -5.55 -2.74 8.10
N LEU A 54 -6.27 -3.13 7.03
CA LEU A 54 -6.38 -2.40 5.76
C LEU A 54 -7.26 -1.17 5.95
N GLN A 55 -6.67 0.01 5.83
CA GLN A 55 -7.43 1.25 5.91
C GLN A 55 -8.19 1.55 4.64
N LYS A 56 -9.50 1.49 4.79
CA LYS A 56 -10.52 1.79 3.80
C LYS A 56 -10.55 3.30 3.51
N ILE A 57 -9.69 3.75 2.60
CA ILE A 57 -9.57 5.15 2.15
C ILE A 57 -9.19 5.15 0.67
N SER A 58 -9.65 6.12 -0.11
CA SER A 58 -9.26 6.16 -1.53
C SER A 58 -7.74 6.32 -1.75
N ALA A 59 -7.20 5.92 -2.90
CA ALA A 59 -5.76 6.05 -3.18
C ALA A 59 -5.21 7.48 -2.98
N THR A 60 -5.94 8.51 -3.41
CA THR A 60 -5.59 9.93 -3.13
C THR A 60 -5.41 10.18 -1.63
N ALA A 61 -6.36 9.73 -0.81
CA ALA A 61 -6.29 9.86 0.64
C ALA A 61 -5.19 8.98 1.24
N ALA A 62 -4.94 7.79 0.68
CA ALA A 62 -3.91 6.88 1.15
C ALA A 62 -2.50 7.43 0.96
N ASN A 63 -2.22 7.95 -0.23
CA ASN A 63 -0.94 8.57 -0.56
C ASN A 63 -0.66 9.80 0.32
N GLU A 64 -1.66 10.67 0.49
CA GLU A 64 -1.55 11.82 1.37
C GLU A 64 -1.36 11.44 2.84
N LEU A 65 -2.14 10.48 3.34
CA LEU A 65 -2.10 10.04 4.73
C LEU A 65 -0.77 9.34 5.06
N LEU A 66 -0.24 8.50 4.17
CA LEU A 66 1.09 7.93 4.34
C LEU A 66 2.14 9.03 4.37
N THR A 67 2.01 10.04 3.52
CA THR A 67 2.96 11.17 3.51
C THR A 67 2.96 11.91 4.84
N PHE A 68 1.80 12.20 5.43
CA PHE A 68 1.70 12.79 6.77
C PHE A 68 2.35 11.95 7.88
N ILE A 69 2.40 10.63 7.72
CA ILE A 69 2.92 9.73 8.76
C ILE A 69 4.42 9.54 8.64
N LEU A 70 4.92 9.51 7.40
CA LEU A 70 6.30 9.14 7.12
C LEU A 70 7.25 10.35 7.08
N ALA A 71 6.72 11.55 6.80
CA ALA A 71 7.49 12.76 6.56
C ALA A 71 6.89 13.99 7.23
N ASP A 72 7.77 14.90 7.65
CA ASP A 72 7.41 16.18 8.25
C ASP A 72 7.40 17.29 7.17
N PRO A 73 6.71 18.43 7.37
CA PRO A 73 6.79 19.55 6.43
C PRO A 73 8.24 19.99 6.17
N GLY A 74 8.62 20.11 4.90
CA GLY A 74 9.99 20.40 4.46
C GLY A 74 10.83 19.17 4.11
N ASP A 75 10.47 17.97 4.60
CA ASP A 75 11.09 16.71 4.18
C ASP A 75 10.77 16.40 2.69
N ALA A 76 11.38 15.36 2.11
CA ALA A 76 11.13 14.93 0.74
C ALA A 76 10.82 13.44 0.57
N LEU A 77 10.07 13.15 -0.51
CA LEU A 77 9.95 11.82 -1.10
C LEU A 77 10.62 11.80 -2.49
N LEU A 78 11.34 10.72 -2.79
CA LEU A 78 11.87 10.44 -4.12
C LEU A 78 10.78 9.82 -5.00
N ILE A 79 10.61 10.31 -6.24
CA ILE A 79 9.59 9.78 -7.16
C ILE A 79 10.15 9.66 -8.59
N PRO A 80 10.14 8.47 -9.20
CA PRO A 80 10.53 8.27 -10.61
C PRO A 80 9.74 9.12 -11.59
N THR A 81 10.40 9.76 -12.55
CA THR A 81 9.74 10.51 -13.63
C THR A 81 9.71 9.70 -14.93
N PRO A 82 8.61 9.72 -15.69
CA PRO A 82 7.37 10.46 -15.44
C PRO A 82 6.48 9.77 -14.40
N TYR A 83 5.74 10.57 -13.61
CA TYR A 83 4.80 10.08 -12.59
C TYR A 83 3.39 10.67 -12.76
N TYR A 84 2.42 10.14 -12.00
CA TYR A 84 1.04 10.64 -11.94
C TYR A 84 0.99 12.11 -11.47
N PRO A 85 0.55 13.07 -12.31
CA PRO A 85 0.59 14.50 -11.97
C PRO A 85 -0.20 14.89 -10.71
N GLY A 86 -1.17 14.07 -10.29
CA GLY A 86 -1.90 14.33 -9.04
C GLY A 86 -1.03 14.19 -7.79
N PHE A 87 0.14 13.55 -7.86
CA PHE A 87 1.09 13.51 -6.73
C PHE A 87 1.57 14.89 -6.31
N ASP A 88 1.71 15.85 -7.23
CA ASP A 88 2.06 17.23 -6.86
C ASP A 88 1.04 17.86 -5.91
N ARG A 89 -0.23 17.46 -6.03
CA ARG A 89 -1.28 17.89 -5.11
C ARG A 89 -1.33 16.99 -3.88
N ASP A 90 -1.47 15.70 -4.09
CA ASP A 90 -1.80 14.71 -3.05
C ASP A 90 -0.68 14.57 -2.01
N LEU A 91 0.59 14.71 -2.42
CA LEU A 91 1.74 14.50 -1.56
C LEU A 91 2.31 15.79 -0.97
N ARG A 92 1.95 16.97 -1.49
CA ARG A 92 2.63 18.23 -1.12
C ARG A 92 1.72 19.26 -0.46
N TRP A 93 0.48 19.38 -0.93
CA TRP A 93 -0.32 20.58 -0.68
C TRP A 93 -0.61 20.82 0.81
N ARG A 94 -1.07 19.79 1.53
CA ARG A 94 -1.38 19.89 2.96
C ARG A 94 -0.26 19.37 3.86
N THR A 95 0.59 18.51 3.33
CA THR A 95 1.70 17.87 4.06
C THR A 95 2.91 18.80 4.18
N GLY A 96 3.09 19.73 3.24
CA GLY A 96 4.29 20.57 3.13
C GLY A 96 5.54 19.78 2.71
N VAL A 97 5.38 18.52 2.27
CA VAL A 97 6.47 17.64 1.82
C VAL A 97 6.85 17.97 0.39
N ASN A 98 8.13 17.82 0.07
CA ASN A 98 8.70 18.02 -1.25
C ASN A 98 8.71 16.72 -2.06
N ILE A 99 8.63 16.87 -3.39
CA ILE A 99 8.93 15.78 -4.33
C ILE A 99 10.32 16.06 -4.91
N VAL A 100 11.20 15.06 -4.85
CA VAL A 100 12.49 15.09 -5.53
C VAL A 100 12.42 14.06 -6.67
N PRO A 101 12.53 14.49 -7.94
CA PRO A 101 12.38 13.59 -9.07
C PRO A 101 13.58 12.64 -9.19
N VAL A 102 13.30 11.37 -9.44
CA VAL A 102 14.28 10.39 -9.91
C VAL A 102 14.14 10.31 -11.43
N HIS A 103 15.09 10.91 -12.15
CA HIS A 103 14.99 11.02 -13.61
C HIS A 103 15.27 9.69 -14.31
N CYS A 104 14.24 9.09 -14.91
CA CYS A 104 14.36 7.94 -15.81
C CYS A 104 14.36 8.43 -17.27
N ASP A 105 15.14 7.77 -18.14
CA ASP A 105 15.37 8.21 -19.50
C ASP A 105 14.73 7.26 -20.53
N SER A 106 14.36 7.78 -21.71
CA SER A 106 13.83 6.95 -22.80
C SER A 106 14.84 5.92 -23.33
N SER A 107 16.14 6.18 -23.19
CA SER A 107 17.25 5.35 -23.68
C SER A 107 17.30 3.95 -23.04
N ASN A 108 16.71 3.79 -21.85
CA ASN A 108 16.59 2.51 -21.14
C ASN A 108 15.13 2.15 -20.84
N ASP A 109 14.19 2.57 -21.69
CA ASP A 109 12.75 2.34 -21.53
C ASP A 109 12.17 2.87 -20.21
N PHE A 110 12.74 3.97 -19.69
CA PHE A 110 12.39 4.59 -18.41
C PHE A 110 12.56 3.66 -17.20
N ASP A 111 13.47 2.68 -17.26
CA ASP A 111 13.81 1.86 -16.10
C ASP A 111 14.48 2.70 -15.01
N ILE A 112 14.28 2.32 -13.76
CA ILE A 112 14.86 3.01 -12.60
C ILE A 112 16.25 2.45 -12.37
N THR A 113 17.28 3.29 -12.37
CA THR A 113 18.67 2.86 -12.16
C THR A 113 19.21 3.31 -10.81
N ALA A 114 20.21 2.57 -10.30
CA ALA A 114 20.89 2.91 -9.05
C ALA A 114 21.55 4.31 -9.13
N GLU A 115 22.08 4.68 -10.30
CA GLU A 115 22.70 5.99 -10.54
C GLU A 115 21.65 7.11 -10.42
N ALA A 116 20.45 6.92 -10.99
CA ALA A 116 19.38 7.89 -10.90
C ALA A 116 18.88 8.05 -9.45
N LEU A 117 18.76 6.95 -8.70
CA LEU A 117 18.39 6.97 -7.28
C LEU A 117 19.41 7.74 -6.43
N GLU A 118 20.70 7.44 -6.60
CA GLU A 118 21.78 8.13 -5.89
C GLU A 118 21.89 9.60 -6.27
N ALA A 119 21.72 9.95 -7.55
CA ALA A 119 21.74 11.33 -8.02
C ALA A 119 20.62 12.16 -7.37
N ALA A 120 19.38 11.65 -7.37
CA ALA A 120 18.23 12.31 -6.77
C ALA A 120 18.40 12.48 -5.24
N TYR A 121 18.91 11.46 -4.56
CA TYR A 121 19.18 11.52 -3.12
C TYR A 121 20.24 12.58 -2.80
N ARG A 122 21.35 12.62 -3.55
CA ARG A 122 22.41 13.63 -3.38
C ARG A 122 21.92 15.04 -3.71
N GLU A 123 21.05 15.19 -4.69
CA GLU A 123 20.43 16.48 -4.99
C GLU A 123 19.65 17.01 -3.78
N ALA A 124 18.84 16.16 -3.13
CA ALA A 124 18.12 16.52 -1.92
C ALA A 124 19.08 16.91 -0.78
N GLU A 125 20.14 16.11 -0.56
CA GLU A 125 21.16 16.41 0.45
C GLU A 125 21.87 17.75 0.19
N SER A 126 22.19 18.05 -1.08
CA SER A 126 22.85 19.31 -1.46
C SER A 126 21.99 20.54 -1.16
N LYS A 127 20.67 20.37 -1.12
CA LYS A 127 19.67 21.40 -0.78
C LYS A 127 19.32 21.39 0.72
N ASN A 128 19.99 20.57 1.52
CA ASN A 128 19.70 20.34 2.94
C ASN A 128 18.25 19.87 3.19
N ILE A 129 17.71 19.05 2.27
CA ILE A 129 16.37 18.48 2.35
C ILE A 129 16.50 17.02 2.80
N LYS A 130 15.82 16.64 3.88
CA LYS A 130 15.85 15.28 4.40
C LYS A 130 14.91 14.38 3.60
N VAL A 131 15.46 13.35 2.96
CA VAL A 131 14.67 12.32 2.27
C VAL A 131 14.11 11.33 3.30
N ARG A 132 12.80 11.06 3.22
CA ARG A 132 12.10 10.15 4.14
C ARG A 132 11.65 8.86 3.49
N GLY A 133 11.56 8.83 2.18
CA GLY A 133 11.20 7.64 1.45
C GLY A 133 11.20 7.83 -0.05
N MET A 134 10.85 6.76 -0.73
CA MET A 134 10.60 6.71 -2.16
C MET A 134 9.14 6.27 -2.38
N LEU A 135 8.46 6.90 -3.33
CA LEU A 135 7.16 6.45 -3.82
C LEU A 135 7.30 5.97 -5.26
N ILE A 136 6.93 4.72 -5.50
CA ILE A 136 6.85 4.13 -6.84
C ILE A 136 5.40 3.83 -7.19
N THR A 137 5.08 3.84 -8.48
CA THR A 137 3.79 3.35 -9.00
C THR A 137 4.07 2.10 -9.83
N ASN A 138 3.52 0.96 -9.42
CA ASN A 138 3.76 -0.33 -10.08
C ASN A 138 2.46 -1.15 -10.16
N PRO A 139 1.88 -1.39 -11.35
CA PRO A 139 2.29 -0.92 -12.66
C PRO A 139 2.27 0.61 -12.81
N SER A 140 3.18 1.15 -13.63
CA SER A 140 3.41 2.58 -13.76
C SER A 140 2.27 3.33 -14.47
N ASN A 141 2.01 4.54 -13.98
CA ASN A 141 1.23 5.56 -14.65
C ASN A 141 2.11 6.82 -14.75
N PRO A 142 2.49 7.27 -15.96
CA PRO A 142 1.77 7.05 -17.23
C PRO A 142 2.30 5.92 -18.14
N LEU A 143 3.37 5.23 -17.78
CA LEU A 143 4.08 4.34 -18.72
C LEU A 143 3.31 3.06 -19.09
N GLY A 144 2.42 2.58 -18.23
CA GLY A 144 1.66 1.35 -18.48
C GLY A 144 2.50 0.07 -18.41
N ILE A 145 3.72 0.15 -17.88
CA ILE A 145 4.65 -0.99 -17.71
C ILE A 145 4.76 -1.40 -16.25
N THR A 146 5.04 -2.67 -16.00
CA THR A 146 5.39 -3.17 -14.67
C THR A 146 6.88 -2.98 -14.41
N ILE A 147 7.24 -2.77 -13.14
CA ILE A 147 8.64 -2.70 -12.73
C ILE A 147 9.18 -4.13 -12.64
N LYS A 148 10.35 -4.36 -13.24
CA LYS A 148 11.04 -5.66 -13.21
C LYS A 148 11.35 -6.05 -11.77
N ARG A 149 11.33 -7.35 -11.47
CA ARG A 149 11.71 -7.88 -10.15
C ARG A 149 13.10 -7.40 -9.72
N SER A 150 14.09 -7.44 -10.61
CA SER A 150 15.45 -6.98 -10.33
C SER A 150 15.48 -5.50 -9.94
N THR A 151 14.75 -4.65 -10.66
CA THR A 151 14.66 -3.22 -10.34
C THR A 151 14.00 -2.97 -8.98
N LEU A 152 12.93 -3.71 -8.65
CA LEU A 152 12.30 -3.62 -7.33
C LEU A 152 13.23 -4.07 -6.20
N GLU A 153 14.05 -5.09 -6.46
CA GLU A 153 15.09 -5.57 -5.56
C GLU A 153 16.16 -4.51 -5.32
N ASP A 154 16.65 -3.86 -6.39
CA ASP A 154 17.61 -2.75 -6.30
C ASP A 154 17.04 -1.55 -5.53
N ILE A 155 15.76 -1.22 -5.75
CA ILE A 155 15.06 -0.15 -5.02
C ILE A 155 14.97 -0.50 -3.53
N LEU A 156 14.63 -1.74 -3.19
CA LEU A 156 14.57 -2.19 -1.79
C LEU A 156 15.93 -2.11 -1.12
N ASP A 157 16.99 -2.51 -1.81
CA ASP A 157 18.35 -2.44 -1.28
C ASP A 157 18.79 -0.98 -1.08
N PHE A 158 18.45 -0.09 -2.01
CA PHE A 158 18.70 1.34 -1.88
C PHE A 158 17.97 1.97 -0.69
N VAL A 159 16.65 1.79 -0.55
CA VAL A 159 15.88 2.43 0.54
C VAL A 159 16.35 1.94 1.93
N THR A 160 16.80 0.70 2.02
CA THR A 160 17.34 0.13 3.26
C THR A 160 18.70 0.68 3.60
N GLN A 161 19.60 0.76 2.62
CA GLN A 161 20.92 1.38 2.80
C GLN A 161 20.79 2.85 3.25
N LYS A 162 19.81 3.58 2.72
CA LYS A 162 19.53 4.97 3.12
C LYS A 162 18.67 5.08 4.39
N ASN A 163 18.16 3.97 4.92
CA ASN A 163 17.25 3.93 6.08
C ASN A 163 15.99 4.79 5.89
N ILE A 164 15.42 4.77 4.68
CA ILE A 164 14.21 5.50 4.27
C ILE A 164 13.06 4.53 3.94
N HIS A 165 11.84 5.05 3.81
CA HIS A 165 10.65 4.23 3.53
C HIS A 165 10.47 3.93 2.02
N LEU A 166 9.74 2.88 1.70
CA LEU A 166 9.23 2.60 0.35
C LEU A 166 7.70 2.54 0.37
N VAL A 167 7.07 3.37 -0.46
CA VAL A 167 5.62 3.32 -0.74
C VAL A 167 5.43 2.81 -2.17
N SER A 168 4.81 1.65 -2.32
CA SER A 168 4.42 1.08 -3.62
C SER A 168 2.93 1.35 -3.88
N ASP A 169 2.62 2.30 -4.76
CA ASP A 169 1.26 2.49 -5.27
C ASP A 169 0.96 1.42 -6.34
N GLU A 170 0.26 0.37 -5.90
CA GLU A 170 -0.09 -0.79 -6.71
C GLU A 170 -1.53 -0.73 -7.22
N ILE A 171 -2.10 0.47 -7.39
CA ILE A 171 -3.47 0.71 -7.85
C ILE A 171 -3.83 0.05 -9.19
N PHE A 172 -2.85 -0.21 -10.05
CA PHE A 172 -3.03 -0.89 -11.34
C PHE A 172 -2.66 -2.38 -11.31
N SER A 173 -2.36 -2.96 -10.14
CA SER A 173 -1.92 -4.37 -10.03
C SER A 173 -2.90 -5.37 -10.62
N GLY A 174 -4.19 -5.05 -10.66
CA GLY A 174 -5.21 -5.87 -11.29
C GLY A 174 -5.37 -5.66 -12.80
N SER A 175 -4.70 -4.66 -13.37
CA SER A 175 -4.73 -4.25 -14.77
C SER A 175 -3.49 -4.69 -15.56
N ALA A 176 -2.60 -5.49 -14.97
CA ALA A 176 -1.53 -6.17 -15.71
C ALA A 176 -2.14 -7.30 -16.56
N PHE A 177 -2.15 -7.13 -17.89
CA PHE A 177 -2.79 -8.07 -18.83
C PHE A 177 -1.93 -9.29 -19.19
N SER A 178 -0.65 -9.25 -18.86
CA SER A 178 0.28 -10.38 -19.01
C SER A 178 0.58 -10.94 -17.61
N SER A 179 0.29 -12.23 -17.42
CA SER A 179 0.31 -12.90 -16.10
C SER A 179 1.71 -13.12 -15.52
N GLU A 180 2.76 -12.88 -16.29
CA GLU A 180 4.15 -13.09 -15.90
C GLU A 180 4.85 -11.79 -15.44
N ASP A 181 4.19 -10.63 -15.58
CA ASP A 181 4.90 -9.34 -15.58
C ASP A 181 4.74 -8.53 -14.30
N PHE A 182 3.67 -8.72 -13.51
CA PHE A 182 3.48 -7.97 -12.27
C PHE A 182 4.08 -8.70 -11.07
N VAL A 183 4.99 -8.03 -10.39
CA VAL A 183 5.55 -8.46 -9.10
C VAL A 183 5.20 -7.39 -8.06
N SER A 184 4.45 -7.78 -7.04
CA SER A 184 4.19 -6.90 -5.89
C SER A 184 5.44 -6.78 -5.02
N VAL A 185 5.67 -5.61 -4.41
CA VAL A 185 6.78 -5.44 -3.46
C VAL A 185 6.68 -6.40 -2.27
N ALA A 186 5.46 -6.79 -1.88
CA ALA A 186 5.25 -7.77 -0.81
C ALA A 186 5.82 -9.15 -1.14
N GLU A 187 5.80 -9.57 -2.41
CA GLU A 187 6.37 -10.86 -2.82
C GLU A 187 7.89 -10.89 -2.62
N ILE A 188 8.55 -9.75 -2.86
CA ILE A 188 10.01 -9.64 -2.71
C ILE A 188 10.39 -9.58 -1.23
N VAL A 189 9.66 -8.77 -0.44
CA VAL A 189 9.86 -8.67 1.02
C VAL A 189 9.71 -10.03 1.70
N GLU A 190 8.69 -10.80 1.31
CA GLU A 190 8.45 -12.14 1.86
C GLU A 190 9.49 -13.17 1.41
N ALA A 191 9.87 -13.15 0.13
CA ALA A 191 10.90 -14.05 -0.40
C ALA A 191 12.26 -13.84 0.27
N ARG A 192 12.60 -12.58 0.61
CA ARG A 192 13.88 -12.22 1.24
C ARG A 192 13.87 -12.33 2.77
N ASN A 193 12.73 -12.61 3.41
CA ASN A 193 12.55 -12.56 4.86
C ASN A 193 13.15 -11.28 5.47
N TYR A 194 12.81 -10.15 4.85
CA TYR A 194 13.53 -8.90 5.02
C TYR A 194 13.37 -8.33 6.43
N GLU A 195 14.49 -8.10 7.14
CA GLU A 195 14.49 -7.60 8.51
C GLU A 195 13.87 -6.19 8.61
N ASP A 196 14.06 -5.36 7.58
CA ASP A 196 13.52 -3.99 7.50
C ASP A 196 12.15 -3.88 6.81
N SER A 197 11.37 -4.97 6.79
CA SER A 197 10.02 -4.99 6.20
C SER A 197 9.10 -3.88 6.73
N GLU A 198 9.32 -3.39 7.96
CA GLU A 198 8.61 -2.25 8.58
C GLU A 198 8.70 -0.94 7.78
N ARG A 199 9.61 -0.83 6.81
CA ARG A 199 9.74 0.35 5.94
C ARG A 199 9.01 0.21 4.61
N GLY A 200 8.39 -0.94 4.34
CA GLY A 200 7.55 -1.21 3.17
C GLY A 200 6.08 -0.90 3.42
N HIS A 201 5.49 -0.11 2.51
CA HIS A 201 4.09 0.29 2.53
C HIS A 201 3.50 0.16 1.13
N ILE A 202 2.22 -0.20 1.05
CA ILE A 202 1.53 -0.46 -0.20
C ILE A 202 0.21 0.29 -0.20
N VAL A 203 -0.04 0.99 -1.30
CA VAL A 203 -1.30 1.67 -1.58
C VAL A 203 -2.04 0.90 -2.66
N TYR A 204 -3.33 0.67 -2.45
CA TYR A 204 -4.20 0.02 -3.44
C TYR A 204 -5.57 0.70 -3.53
N SER A 205 -6.27 0.50 -4.63
CA SER A 205 -7.62 1.04 -4.83
C SER A 205 -8.42 0.31 -5.90
N LEU A 206 -9.72 0.16 -5.67
CA LEU A 206 -10.65 -0.47 -6.63
C LEU A 206 -11.02 0.48 -7.80
N SER A 207 -10.47 1.69 -7.80
CA SER A 207 -10.83 2.73 -8.75
C SER A 207 -10.46 2.38 -10.19
N LYS A 208 -9.37 1.64 -10.41
CA LYS A 208 -8.82 1.35 -11.74
C LYS A 208 -9.19 -0.04 -12.20
N ASP A 209 -8.78 -1.06 -11.47
CA ASP A 209 -8.99 -2.46 -11.85
C ASP A 209 -10.47 -2.85 -11.95
N LEU A 210 -11.32 -2.30 -11.08
CA LEU A 210 -12.77 -2.59 -11.08
C LEU A 210 -13.61 -1.47 -11.69
N GLY A 211 -12.99 -0.35 -12.10
CA GLY A 211 -13.72 0.80 -12.62
C GLY A 211 -14.69 1.41 -11.62
N LEU A 212 -14.37 1.39 -10.31
CA LEU A 212 -15.22 1.92 -9.23
C LEU A 212 -14.66 3.19 -8.56
N PRO A 213 -14.21 4.22 -9.32
CA PRO A 213 -13.60 5.39 -8.71
C PRO A 213 -14.56 6.16 -7.80
N GLY A 214 -15.86 6.22 -8.14
CA GLY A 214 -16.88 6.92 -7.35
C GLY A 214 -17.15 6.32 -5.98
N PHE A 215 -16.81 5.05 -5.76
CA PHE A 215 -17.04 4.35 -4.48
C PHE A 215 -15.96 4.65 -3.43
N ARG A 216 -14.88 5.32 -3.82
CA ARG A 216 -13.81 5.79 -2.92
C ARG A 216 -13.12 4.68 -2.12
N VAL A 217 -13.04 3.48 -2.70
CA VAL A 217 -12.45 2.32 -2.04
C VAL A 217 -10.97 2.20 -2.35
N GLY A 218 -10.15 2.27 -1.31
CA GLY A 218 -8.75 1.89 -1.36
C GLY A 218 -8.24 1.42 0.00
N ALA A 219 -6.94 1.19 0.05
CA ALA A 219 -6.28 0.48 1.11
C ALA A 219 -4.85 0.99 1.31
N ILE A 220 -4.43 1.10 2.57
CA ILE A 220 -3.02 1.08 2.97
C ILE A 220 -2.74 -0.30 3.55
N TYR A 221 -1.66 -0.92 3.11
CA TYR A 221 -1.04 -2.08 3.73
C TYR A 221 0.37 -1.71 4.19
N SER A 222 0.76 -2.10 5.40
CA SER A 222 2.10 -1.86 5.92
C SER A 222 2.47 -2.95 6.90
N TYR A 223 3.75 -3.31 6.90
CA TYR A 223 4.34 -4.21 7.89
C TYR A 223 4.62 -3.52 9.24
N ASN A 224 4.40 -2.21 9.35
CA ASN A 224 4.67 -1.42 10.55
C ASN A 224 3.39 -1.11 11.32
N ASP A 225 3.24 -1.72 12.49
CA ASP A 225 2.07 -1.56 13.36
C ASP A 225 1.82 -0.11 13.80
N LYS A 226 2.89 0.70 13.94
CA LYS A 226 2.75 2.13 14.29
C LYS A 226 2.16 2.91 13.13
N VAL A 227 2.61 2.64 11.90
CA VAL A 227 2.04 3.24 10.69
C VAL A 227 0.57 2.85 10.57
N VAL A 228 0.24 1.57 10.68
CA VAL A 228 -1.14 1.05 10.66
C VAL A 228 -2.02 1.75 11.70
N THR A 229 -1.53 1.87 12.94
CA THR A 229 -2.28 2.48 14.05
C THR A 229 -2.53 3.97 13.82
N THR A 230 -1.50 4.72 13.44
CA THR A 230 -1.62 6.17 13.19
C THR A 230 -2.54 6.44 12.02
N ALA A 231 -2.38 5.68 10.95
CA ALA A 231 -3.18 5.79 9.77
C ALA A 231 -4.66 5.49 10.08
N ARG A 232 -4.96 4.48 10.90
CA ARG A 232 -6.32 4.18 11.36
C ARG A 232 -6.95 5.35 12.12
N ARG A 233 -6.19 6.07 12.95
CA ARG A 233 -6.67 7.26 13.67
C ARG A 233 -7.01 8.40 12.70
N MET A 234 -6.17 8.58 11.67
CA MET A 234 -6.36 9.60 10.63
C MET A 234 -7.47 9.26 9.62
N SER A 235 -7.85 7.97 9.51
CA SER A 235 -8.89 7.52 8.57
C SER A 235 -10.27 8.13 8.82
N SER A 236 -10.52 8.71 10.01
CA SER A 236 -11.76 9.42 10.34
C SER A 236 -12.12 10.54 9.36
N PHE A 237 -11.13 11.14 8.69
CA PHE A 237 -11.34 12.17 7.66
C PHE A 237 -11.71 11.60 6.28
N THR A 238 -11.54 10.28 6.07
CA THR A 238 -11.51 9.67 4.73
C THR A 238 -12.19 8.30 4.67
N LEU A 239 -13.02 7.98 5.67
CA LEU A 239 -13.75 6.71 5.77
C LEU A 239 -14.60 6.42 4.51
N ILE A 240 -14.57 5.17 4.06
CA ILE A 240 -15.53 4.68 3.06
C ILE A 240 -16.92 4.62 3.68
N SER A 241 -17.93 5.07 2.93
CA SER A 241 -19.34 4.91 3.27
C SER A 241 -19.67 3.47 3.68
N SER A 242 -20.33 3.28 4.83
CA SER A 242 -20.79 1.96 5.29
C SER A 242 -21.69 1.27 4.26
N GLN A 243 -22.51 2.04 3.54
CA GLN A 243 -23.36 1.56 2.46
C GLN A 243 -22.55 0.97 1.30
N THR A 244 -21.36 1.52 1.02
CA THR A 244 -20.42 0.98 0.03
C THR A 244 -19.68 -0.24 0.58
N GLN A 245 -19.31 -0.24 1.86
CA GLN A 245 -18.59 -1.35 2.48
C GLN A 245 -19.43 -2.64 2.56
N HIS A 246 -20.73 -2.52 2.87
CA HIS A 246 -21.62 -3.65 3.05
C HIS A 246 -21.66 -4.62 1.84
N PRO A 247 -21.95 -4.17 0.60
CA PRO A 247 -21.95 -5.06 -0.57
C PRO A 247 -20.54 -5.58 -0.91
N LEU A 248 -19.48 -4.80 -0.66
CA LEU A 248 -18.09 -5.25 -0.87
C LEU A 248 -17.66 -6.35 0.10
N GLY A 249 -18.20 -6.34 1.32
CA GLY A 249 -18.00 -7.39 2.32
C GLY A 249 -18.86 -8.63 2.11
N SER A 250 -19.91 -8.53 1.28
CA SER A 250 -20.81 -9.66 1.03
C SER A 250 -20.18 -10.76 0.17
N ASP A 251 -20.42 -12.02 0.53
CA ASP A 251 -19.90 -13.18 -0.20
C ASP A 251 -20.38 -13.24 -1.66
N ALA A 252 -21.53 -12.64 -1.96
CA ALA A 252 -22.06 -12.55 -3.32
C ALA A 252 -21.18 -11.70 -4.26
N LEU A 253 -20.61 -10.59 -3.76
CA LEU A 253 -19.69 -9.79 -4.57
C LEU A 253 -18.31 -10.42 -4.63
N ARG A 254 -17.86 -11.07 -3.55
CA ARG A 254 -16.62 -11.87 -3.54
C ARG A 254 -16.63 -12.95 -4.62
N GLN A 255 -17.72 -13.71 -4.74
CA GLN A 255 -17.87 -14.73 -5.78
C GLN A 255 -17.93 -14.15 -7.19
N LYS A 256 -18.59 -12.99 -7.39
CA LYS A 256 -18.62 -12.32 -8.70
C LYS A 256 -17.26 -11.75 -9.10
N LEU A 257 -16.51 -11.18 -8.17
CA LEU A 257 -15.16 -10.67 -8.39
C LEU A 257 -14.19 -11.82 -8.68
N HIS A 258 -14.25 -12.90 -7.91
CA HIS A 258 -13.49 -14.12 -8.16
C HIS A 258 -13.74 -14.67 -9.57
N ARG A 259 -15.01 -14.77 -10.00
CA ARG A 259 -15.35 -15.25 -11.35
C ARG A 259 -14.86 -14.33 -12.48
N LYS A 260 -14.75 -13.02 -12.26
CA LYS A 260 -14.29 -12.07 -13.27
C LYS A 260 -12.76 -12.08 -13.42
N LEU A 261 -12.04 -12.38 -12.34
CA LEU A 261 -10.58 -12.41 -12.29
C LEU A 261 -9.97 -13.73 -12.78
N HIS A 262 -10.73 -14.82 -12.75
CA HIS A 262 -10.31 -16.15 -13.21
C HIS A 262 -10.90 -16.54 -14.58
N LYS A 263 -11.41 -15.57 -15.34
CA LYS A 263 -12.04 -15.80 -16.67
C LYS A 263 -11.20 -15.33 -17.87
N ASN A 264 -9.94 -14.94 -17.64
CA ASN A 264 -8.96 -14.70 -18.70
C ASN A 264 -7.78 -15.63 -18.49
#